data_AF-A0AAE0H4A0-F1
#
_entry.id   AF-A0AAE0H4A0-F1
#
_cell.length_a   1.000
_cell.length_b   1.000
_cell.length_c   1.000
_cell.angle_alpha   90.00
_cell.angle_beta   90.00
_cell.angle_gamma   90.00
#
_symmetry.space_group_name_H-M   'P 1'
#
loop_
_entity.id
_entity.type
_entity.pdbx_description
1 polymer ?
#
loop_
_entity_poly.entity_id
_entity_poly.type
_entity_poly.pdbx_seq_one_letter_code
_entity_poly.pdbx_strand_id
1 'polypeptide(L)'
;MTTHLVAACSLLAGSSLPHRGLLAGASSVEAAAAPPAKALMQIGWTHEVEYRTDDSGLLCDMAQPTTRITVEFDGPVHFLKTGAPPHTWDITGATRLRQRLLLATGWRIVVIPFFEWEPLEGMAEKGSYLRRKLASDTMY
;
A
#
# COMPACT_ATOMS: atom_id res chain seq x y z
N MET A 1 -30.42 13.18 -16.16
CA MET A 1 -29.41 14.12 -15.64
C MET A 1 -28.06 13.43 -15.69
N THR A 2 -27.03 14.20 -15.99
CA THR A 2 -25.99 13.90 -16.96
C THR A 2 -24.79 13.19 -16.33
N THR A 3 -24.39 12.04 -16.88
CA THR A 3 -23.09 11.42 -16.62
C THR A 3 -22.03 12.19 -17.39
N HIS A 4 -21.11 12.87 -16.69
CA HIS A 4 -19.91 13.44 -17.31
C HIS A 4 -18.70 12.58 -16.98
N LEU A 5 -18.29 11.86 -18.02
CA LEU A 5 -16.95 11.35 -18.26
C LEU A 5 -16.00 12.55 -18.46
N VAL A 6 -14.86 12.60 -17.77
CA VAL A 6 -13.67 13.31 -18.25
C VAL A 6 -12.44 12.48 -17.90
N ALA A 7 -11.94 11.77 -18.90
CA ALA A 7 -10.59 11.26 -18.97
C ALA A 7 -9.84 12.06 -20.03
N ALA A 8 -8.67 12.59 -19.67
CA ALA A 8 -7.59 13.13 -20.51
C ALA A 8 -6.45 13.46 -19.54
N CYS A 9 -5.16 13.27 -19.76
CA CYS A 9 -4.29 13.31 -20.95
C CYS A 9 -2.89 12.89 -20.41
N SER A 10 -1.84 12.47 -21.11
CA SER A 10 -1.44 12.40 -22.52
C SER A 10 -0.24 11.47 -22.57
N LEU A 11 -0.08 10.68 -23.63
CA LEU A 11 1.26 10.26 -24.09
C LEU A 11 1.22 10.20 -25.62
N LEU A 12 1.99 11.10 -26.24
CA LEU A 12 2.27 11.12 -27.67
C LEU A 12 3.32 10.04 -27.98
N ALA A 13 3.05 9.17 -28.95
CA ALA A 13 4.08 8.57 -29.80
C ALA A 13 3.43 8.06 -31.08
N GLY A 14 3.98 8.48 -32.22
CA GLY A 14 3.49 8.16 -33.55
C GLY A 14 4.05 6.85 -34.13
N SER A 15 3.57 6.58 -35.36
CA SER A 15 4.04 5.66 -36.41
C SER A 15 3.79 4.14 -36.32
N SER A 16 2.67 3.72 -36.92
CA SER A 16 2.48 2.72 -38.00
C SER A 16 3.28 1.38 -38.07
N LEU A 17 2.61 0.29 -37.63
CA LEU A 17 2.25 -1.02 -38.27
C LEU A 17 3.33 -1.92 -38.98
N PRO A 18 3.05 -3.22 -39.26
CA PRO A 18 2.99 -4.36 -38.33
C PRO A 18 3.80 -5.59 -38.82
N HIS A 19 4.17 -6.55 -37.97
CA HIS A 19 4.31 -7.94 -38.43
C HIS A 19 3.95 -8.98 -37.36
N ARG A 20 3.22 -9.96 -37.86
CA ARG A 20 2.44 -11.05 -37.25
C ARG A 20 3.36 -12.24 -36.92
N GLY A 21 3.22 -12.84 -35.74
CA GLY A 21 3.94 -14.08 -35.40
C GLY A 21 3.67 -14.59 -34.00
N LEU A 22 2.50 -15.19 -33.81
CA LEU A 22 2.07 -15.95 -32.64
C LEU A 22 3.08 -17.06 -32.25
N LEU A 23 3.56 -17.04 -31.01
CA LEU A 23 3.84 -18.26 -30.25
C LEU A 23 3.13 -18.16 -28.90
N ALA A 24 2.06 -18.94 -28.80
CA ALA A 24 1.45 -19.30 -27.53
C ALA A 24 2.46 -20.12 -26.71
N GLY A 25 2.66 -19.74 -25.46
CA GLY A 25 3.40 -20.48 -24.44
C GLY A 25 2.73 -20.23 -23.10
N ALA A 26 2.26 -21.29 -22.47
CA ALA A 26 1.32 -21.27 -21.36
C ALA A 26 1.91 -20.80 -20.02
N SER A 27 0.98 -20.28 -19.21
CA SER A 27 0.95 -20.28 -17.74
C SER A 27 2.11 -19.65 -16.98
N SER A 28 1.89 -18.43 -16.53
CA SER A 28 2.02 -18.12 -15.12
C SER A 28 0.80 -17.27 -14.78
N VAL A 29 -0.20 -17.87 -14.15
CA VAL A 29 -1.09 -17.06 -13.32
C VAL A 29 -0.16 -16.56 -12.22
N GLU A 30 0.48 -15.42 -12.44
CA GLU A 30 1.14 -14.66 -11.39
C GLU A 30 0.12 -14.62 -10.27
N ALA A 31 0.43 -15.28 -9.16
CA ALA A 31 -0.44 -15.35 -8.02
C ALA A 31 -0.70 -13.90 -7.61
N ALA A 32 -1.83 -13.33 -8.06
CA ALA A 32 -2.11 -11.93 -7.85
C ALA A 32 -2.08 -11.71 -6.33
N ALA A 33 -1.07 -10.97 -5.86
CA ALA A 33 -0.91 -10.66 -4.45
C ALA A 33 -2.26 -10.12 -3.98
N ALA A 34 -2.94 -10.82 -3.07
CA ALA A 34 -4.33 -10.43 -2.85
C ALA A 34 -4.39 -9.03 -2.24
N PRO A 35 -5.47 -8.28 -2.56
CA PRO A 35 -5.60 -6.89 -2.14
C PRO A 35 -5.41 -6.73 -0.62
N PRO A 36 -4.65 -5.71 -0.17
CA PRO A 36 -4.43 -5.40 1.24
C PRO A 36 -5.68 -5.47 2.14
N ALA A 37 -6.78 -4.86 1.69
CA ALA A 37 -8.06 -4.88 2.41
C ALA A 37 -8.57 -6.30 2.67
N LYS A 38 -8.50 -7.19 1.65
CA LYS A 38 -8.95 -8.58 1.78
C LYS A 38 -8.11 -9.34 2.79
N ALA A 39 -6.80 -9.13 2.80
CA ALA A 39 -5.89 -9.80 3.74
C ALA A 39 -6.19 -9.40 5.19
N LEU A 40 -6.48 -8.12 5.45
CA LEU A 40 -6.91 -7.63 6.77
C LEU A 40 -8.26 -8.21 7.20
N MET A 41 -9.25 -8.24 6.31
CA MET A 41 -10.56 -8.85 6.61
C MET A 41 -10.43 -10.34 6.97
N GLN A 42 -9.57 -11.08 6.28
CA GLN A 42 -9.35 -12.51 6.54
C GLN A 42 -8.77 -12.81 7.92
N ILE A 43 -8.01 -11.88 8.51
CA ILE A 43 -7.51 -12.02 9.88
C ILE A 43 -8.48 -11.47 10.93
N GLY A 44 -9.68 -11.04 10.52
CA GLY A 44 -10.70 -10.49 11.40
C GLY A 44 -10.49 -9.02 11.77
N TRP A 45 -9.62 -8.31 11.05
CA TRP A 45 -9.38 -6.88 11.28
C TRP A 45 -10.25 -6.03 10.35
N THR A 46 -11.43 -5.64 10.83
CA THR A 46 -12.38 -4.78 10.11
C THR A 46 -11.88 -3.34 10.04
N HIS A 47 -12.10 -2.65 8.93
CA HIS A 47 -11.57 -1.32 8.69
C HIS A 47 -12.36 -0.56 7.63
N GLU A 48 -12.16 0.75 7.61
CA GLU A 48 -12.54 1.66 6.54
C GLU A 48 -11.35 1.88 5.60
N VAL A 49 -11.60 1.94 4.29
CA VAL A 49 -10.58 2.16 3.27
C VAL A 49 -10.53 3.65 2.93
N GLU A 50 -9.33 4.21 2.71
CA GLU A 50 -9.13 5.62 2.35
C GLU A 50 -9.86 6.58 3.30
N TYR A 51 -9.72 6.32 4.61
CA TYR A 51 -10.40 7.09 5.64
C TYR A 51 -9.73 8.45 5.86
N ARG A 52 -10.49 9.54 5.82
CA ARG A 52 -9.98 10.87 6.14
C ARG A 52 -10.19 11.16 7.62
N THR A 53 -9.11 11.43 8.35
CA THR A 53 -9.17 11.76 9.78
C THR A 53 -9.84 13.11 10.00
N ASP A 54 -10.74 13.21 10.98
CA ASP A 54 -11.42 14.47 11.30
C ASP A 54 -10.49 15.51 11.96
N ASP A 55 -9.44 15.06 12.66
CA ASP A 55 -8.53 15.92 13.44
C ASP A 55 -7.46 16.63 12.60
N SER A 56 -6.81 15.90 11.69
CA SER A 56 -5.69 16.39 10.88
C SER A 56 -6.02 16.52 9.40
N GLY A 57 -7.18 16.01 8.96
CA GLY A 57 -7.57 15.94 7.56
C GLY A 57 -6.71 14.99 6.72
N LEU A 58 -5.81 14.20 7.33
CA LEU A 58 -4.95 13.24 6.64
C LEU A 58 -5.77 12.03 6.18
N LEU A 59 -5.41 11.50 5.01
CA LEU A 59 -6.01 10.27 4.48
C LEU A 59 -5.25 9.07 5.02
N CYS A 60 -5.92 8.03 5.49
CA CYS A 60 -5.36 6.77 5.97
C CYS A 60 -5.74 5.64 5.00
N ASP A 61 -4.83 4.72 4.70
CA ASP A 61 -5.12 3.65 3.74
C ASP A 61 -6.22 2.71 4.26
N MET A 62 -6.05 2.22 5.50
CA MET A 62 -6.99 1.32 6.17
C MET A 62 -7.10 1.71 7.64
N ALA A 63 -8.26 2.19 8.09
CA ALA A 63 -8.42 2.74 9.43
C ALA A 63 -9.48 2.01 10.27
N GLN A 64 -9.24 1.95 11.58
CA GLN A 64 -10.27 1.75 12.59
C GLN A 64 -10.46 3.05 13.38
N PRO A 65 -11.42 3.91 13.01
CA PRO A 65 -11.58 5.22 13.64
C PRO A 65 -11.86 5.13 15.15
N THR A 66 -12.65 4.14 15.58
CA THR A 66 -12.99 3.94 17.00
C THR A 66 -11.76 3.66 17.88
N THR A 67 -10.82 2.84 17.38
CA THR A 67 -9.59 2.49 18.10
C THR A 67 -8.40 3.37 17.72
N ARG A 68 -8.59 4.30 16.76
CA ARG A 68 -7.56 5.19 16.20
C ARG A 68 -6.32 4.44 15.72
N ILE A 69 -6.51 3.32 15.02
CA ILE A 69 -5.42 2.57 14.40
C ILE A 69 -5.52 2.74 12.88
N THR A 70 -4.43 3.12 12.23
CA THR A 70 -4.28 3.03 10.77
C THR A 70 -3.26 1.97 10.39
N VAL A 71 -3.51 1.24 9.31
CA VAL A 71 -2.55 0.36 8.63
C VAL A 71 -2.21 1.01 7.29
N GLU A 72 -0.95 1.40 7.12
CA GLU A 72 -0.45 2.11 5.92
C GLU A 72 0.39 1.16 5.07
N PHE A 73 0.06 1.01 3.79
CA PHE A 73 0.78 0.16 2.84
C PHE A 73 1.76 1.00 2.02
N ASP A 74 2.89 1.34 2.64
CA ASP A 74 3.89 2.25 2.06
C ASP A 74 4.60 1.63 0.84
N GLY A 75 4.31 2.18 -0.33
CA GLY A 75 4.99 1.86 -1.59
C GLY A 75 6.41 2.46 -1.69
N PRO A 76 7.16 2.16 -2.77
CA PRO A 76 8.55 2.61 -2.95
C PRO A 76 8.78 4.11 -2.81
N VAL A 77 7.79 4.94 -3.19
CA VAL A 77 7.86 6.40 -3.10
C VAL A 77 7.96 6.93 -1.66
N HIS A 78 7.60 6.13 -0.67
CA HIS A 78 7.67 6.49 0.75
C HIS A 78 9.06 6.29 1.35
N PHE A 79 9.98 5.70 0.60
CA PHE A 79 11.32 5.35 1.06
C PHE A 79 12.42 5.98 0.22
N LEU A 80 13.52 6.28 0.90
CA LEU A 80 14.81 6.64 0.35
C LEU A 80 15.69 5.39 0.36
N LYS A 81 16.33 5.12 -0.79
CA LYS A 81 17.33 4.08 -0.91
C LYS A 81 18.65 4.61 -0.37
N THR A 82 19.09 4.13 0.78
CA THR A 82 20.32 4.59 1.45
C THR A 82 21.39 3.49 1.43
N GLY A 83 22.66 3.89 1.26
CA GLY A 83 23.83 3.01 1.42
C GLY A 83 24.22 2.13 0.22
N ALA A 84 25.41 1.53 0.35
CA ALA A 84 25.87 0.42 -0.48
C ALA A 84 25.19 -0.89 -0.03
N PRO A 85 25.14 -1.95 -0.87
CA PRO A 85 24.45 -3.19 -0.52
C PRO A 85 24.90 -3.81 0.82
N PRO A 86 23.98 -4.40 1.60
CA PRO A 86 22.53 -4.43 1.37
C PRO A 86 21.91 -3.05 1.64
N HIS A 87 21.07 -2.57 0.72
CA HIS A 87 20.45 -1.25 0.84
C HIS A 87 19.65 -1.14 2.13
N THR A 88 19.83 -0.03 2.84
CA THR A 88 18.97 0.34 3.96
C THR A 88 17.86 1.26 3.42
N TRP A 89 16.63 1.01 3.81
CA TRP A 89 15.50 1.89 3.49
C TRP A 89 15.27 2.84 4.66
N ASP A 90 15.32 4.14 4.40
CA ASP A 90 14.81 5.15 5.34
C ASP A 90 13.53 5.75 4.76
N ILE A 91 12.63 6.27 5.59
CA ILE A 91 11.42 6.94 5.11
C ILE A 91 11.73 8.35 4.61
N THR A 92 10.96 8.84 3.64
CA THR A 92 11.09 10.23 3.19
C THR A 92 10.70 11.22 4.29
N GLY A 93 11.14 12.48 4.15
CA GLY A 93 10.70 13.56 5.03
C GLY A 93 9.17 13.78 5.01
N ALA A 94 8.52 13.58 3.85
CA ALA A 94 7.07 13.68 3.71
C ALA A 94 6.35 12.57 4.49
N THR A 95 6.80 11.32 4.35
CA THR A 95 6.28 10.18 5.13
C THR A 95 6.47 10.41 6.63
N ARG A 96 7.66 10.86 7.05
CA ARG A 96 7.98 11.15 8.45
C ARG A 96 7.12 12.26 9.04
N LEU A 97 6.86 13.34 8.29
CA LEU A 97 5.98 14.42 8.72
C LEU A 97 4.54 13.93 8.89
N ARG A 98 4.01 13.19 7.90
CA ARG A 98 2.67 12.60 7.96
C ARG A 98 2.51 11.69 9.19
N GLN A 99 3.47 10.79 9.43
CA GLN A 99 3.45 9.90 10.59
C GLN A 99 3.45 10.68 11.91
N ARG A 100 4.29 11.71 12.04
CA ARG A 100 4.31 12.58 13.23
C ARG A 100 2.98 13.27 13.49
N LEU A 101 2.30 13.75 12.44
CA LEU A 101 1.00 14.41 12.57
C LEU A 101 -0.08 13.44 13.06
N LEU A 102 -0.15 12.24 12.49
CA LEU A 102 -1.07 11.19 12.93
C LEU A 102 -0.80 10.77 14.39
N LEU A 103 0.47 10.54 14.74
CA LEU A 103 0.85 10.22 16.13
C LEU A 103 0.47 11.34 17.09
N ALA A 104 0.68 12.61 16.71
CA ALA A 104 0.35 13.77 17.53
C ALA A 104 -1.17 13.92 17.74
N THR A 105 -2.00 13.40 16.84
CA THR A 105 -3.47 13.36 17.01
C THR A 105 -3.97 12.07 17.67
N GLY A 106 -3.06 11.28 18.25
CA GLY A 106 -3.40 10.10 19.04
C GLY A 106 -3.73 8.87 18.21
N TRP A 107 -3.33 8.84 16.93
CA TRP A 107 -3.40 7.64 16.11
C TRP A 107 -2.21 6.73 16.35
N ARG A 108 -2.46 5.43 16.36
CA ARG A 108 -1.42 4.40 16.20
C ARG A 108 -1.27 4.08 14.72
N ILE A 109 -0.03 3.99 14.25
CA ILE A 109 0.29 3.72 12.86
C ILE A 109 0.96 2.35 12.76
N VAL A 110 0.41 1.48 11.93
CA VAL A 110 0.98 0.17 11.59
C VAL A 110 1.45 0.24 10.15
N VAL A 111 2.75 0.41 9.95
CA VAL A 111 3.34 0.53 8.61
C VAL A 111 3.64 -0.86 8.05
N ILE A 112 3.24 -1.06 6.79
CA ILE A 112 3.47 -2.24 5.98
C ILE A 112 4.36 -1.85 4.78
N PRO A 113 5.70 -1.95 4.91
CA PRO A 113 6.61 -1.57 3.83
C PRO A 113 6.50 -2.50 2.62
N PHE A 114 6.55 -1.96 1.40
CA PHE A 114 6.49 -2.76 0.17
C PHE A 114 7.54 -3.88 0.13
N PHE A 115 8.78 -3.60 0.55
CA PHE A 115 9.88 -4.58 0.54
C PHE A 115 9.71 -5.71 1.55
N GLU A 116 8.83 -5.56 2.55
CA GLU A 116 8.41 -6.65 3.45
C GLU A 116 7.14 -7.35 2.93
N TRP A 117 6.24 -6.61 2.27
CA TRP A 117 4.92 -7.09 1.87
C TRP A 117 4.89 -7.85 0.54
N GLU A 118 5.63 -7.36 -0.44
CA GLU A 118 5.67 -7.92 -1.80
C GLU A 118 6.27 -9.34 -1.84
N PRO A 119 7.33 -9.66 -1.08
CA PRO A 119 7.87 -11.02 -1.08
C PRO A 119 6.98 -12.09 -0.44
N LEU A 120 5.91 -11.70 0.27
CA LEU A 120 5.04 -12.65 0.97
C LEU A 120 4.08 -13.34 -0.01
N GLU A 121 4.02 -14.66 0.05
CA GLU A 121 3.23 -15.48 -0.86
C GLU A 121 1.90 -15.93 -0.24
N GLY A 122 0.82 -15.70 -0.98
CA GLY A 122 -0.51 -16.15 -0.60
C GLY A 122 -1.08 -15.49 0.68
N MET A 123 -2.27 -15.94 1.06
CA MET A 123 -3.02 -15.35 2.18
C MET A 123 -2.55 -15.80 3.55
N ALA A 124 -1.97 -16.99 3.66
CA ALA A 124 -1.48 -17.50 4.94
C ALA A 124 -0.27 -16.69 5.45
N GLU A 125 0.71 -16.42 4.59
CA GLU A 125 1.89 -15.65 4.97
C GLU A 125 1.56 -14.18 5.21
N LYS A 126 0.84 -13.55 4.28
CA LYS A 126 0.36 -12.17 4.42
C LYS A 126 -0.48 -12.00 5.69
N GLY A 127 -1.39 -12.92 5.98
CA GLY A 127 -2.20 -12.89 7.20
C GLY A 127 -1.36 -13.05 8.48
N SER A 128 -0.39 -13.97 8.48
CA SER A 128 0.52 -14.16 9.61
C SER A 128 1.39 -12.93 9.87
N TYR A 129 1.88 -12.31 8.80
CA TYR A 129 2.65 -11.07 8.86
C TYR A 129 1.81 -9.90 9.41
N LEU A 130 0.59 -9.70 8.90
CA LEU A 130 -0.31 -8.66 9.39
C LEU A 130 -0.66 -8.84 10.87
N ARG A 131 -0.94 -10.07 11.32
CA ARG A 131 -1.17 -10.36 12.75
C ARG A 131 0.02 -9.94 13.62
N ARG A 132 1.26 -10.22 13.18
CA ARG A 132 2.47 -9.80 13.92
C ARG A 132 2.60 -8.29 13.97
N LYS A 133 2.44 -7.59 12.84
CA LYS A 133 2.50 -6.11 12.77
C LYS A 133 1.43 -5.44 13.63
N LEU A 134 0.21 -5.98 13.63
CA LEU A 134 -0.90 -5.47 14.46
C LEU A 134 -0.71 -5.76 15.96
N ALA A 135 -0.01 -6.84 16.32
CA ALA A 135 0.28 -7.17 17.71
C ALA A 135 1.53 -6.45 18.27
N SER A 136 2.41 -5.92 17.42
CA SER A 136 3.60 -5.21 17.88
C SER A 136 3.26 -3.80 18.37
N ASP A 137 3.69 -3.46 19.58
CA ASP A 137 3.63 -2.10 20.14
C ASP A 137 4.74 -1.18 19.63
N THR A 138 5.50 -1.61 18.62
CA THR A 138 6.59 -0.82 18.05
C THR A 138 6.03 0.45 17.39
N MET A 139 6.07 1.56 18.12
CA MET A 139 6.05 2.91 17.58
C MET A 139 7.39 3.16 16.88
N TYR A 140 7.34 3.52 15.60
CA TYR A 140 8.47 4.16 14.92
C TYR A 140 8.48 5.66 15.22
#